data_AF-A0A183TRT7-F1
#
_entry.id   AF-A0A183TRT7-F1
#
_cell.length_a   1.000
_cell.length_b   1.000
_cell.length_c   1.000
_cell.angle_alpha   90.00
_cell.angle_beta   90.00
_cell.angle_gamma   90.00
#
_symmetry.space_group_name_H-M   'P 1'
#
loop_
_entity.id
_entity.type
_entity.pdbx_description
1 polymer ?
#
loop_
_entity_poly.entity_id
_entity_poly.type
_entity_poly.pdbx_seq_one_letter_code
_entity_poly.pdbx_strand_id
1 'polypeptide(L)' 'MVPEMFSLKSYDESVDIYSLGVIFCQLIGRVDAAPKVLEGRSSTLSIDTDNTHVIEDTLRELDELFITCTRLE' A
#
# COMPACT_ATOMS: atom_id res chain seq x y z
N MET A 1 2.24 8.76 1.92
CA MET A 1 3.66 9.17 1.99
C MET A 1 4.48 7.94 2.27
N VAL A 2 5.44 7.65 1.39
CA VAL A 2 6.35 6.53 1.57
C VAL A 2 7.31 6.78 2.74
N PRO A 3 7.66 5.73 3.50
CA PRO A 3 8.58 5.83 4.63
C PRO A 3 10.02 6.26 4.30
N GLU A 4 10.50 6.02 3.09
CA GLU A 4 11.82 6.54 2.67
C GLU A 4 11.86 8.06 2.53
N MET A 5 10.70 8.67 2.24
CA MET A 5 10.50 10.11 2.17
C MET A 5 10.68 10.78 3.55
N PHE A 6 10.43 10.04 4.63
CA PHE A 6 10.71 10.48 6.01
C PHE A 6 12.17 10.24 6.43
N SER A 7 12.91 9.41 5.70
CA SER A 7 14.29 9.02 6.02
C SER A 7 15.35 9.90 5.35
N LEU A 8 14.95 10.98 4.66
CA LEU A 8 15.85 11.85 3.85
C LEU A 8 16.69 11.07 2.82
N LYS A 9 16.24 9.87 2.44
CA LYS A 9 16.89 9.08 1.39
C LYS A 9 16.53 9.66 0.03
N SER A 10 17.37 9.41 -0.99
CA SER A 10 16.96 9.69 -2.36
C SER A 10 15.76 8.81 -2.69
N TYR A 11 14.70 9.43 -3.18
CA TYR A 11 13.51 8.76 -3.66
C TYR A 11 13.29 9.16 -5.11
N ASP A 12 12.65 8.29 -5.88
CA ASP A 12 12.29 8.50 -7.29
C ASP A 12 10.76 8.49 -7.45
N GLU A 13 10.26 8.37 -8.67
CA GLU A 13 8.82 8.33 -8.96
C GLU A 13 8.08 7.11 -8.36
N SER A 14 8.81 6.09 -7.88
CA SER A 14 8.20 4.90 -7.26
C SER A 14 7.42 5.24 -5.97
N VAL A 15 7.72 6.36 -5.31
CA VAL A 15 6.95 6.85 -4.15
C VAL A 15 5.48 7.17 -4.49
N ASP A 16 5.23 7.59 -5.72
CA ASP A 16 3.89 7.88 -6.22
C ASP A 16 3.14 6.59 -6.53
N ILE A 17 3.84 5.56 -7.02
CA ILE A 17 3.30 4.21 -7.25
C ILE A 17 2.89 3.57 -5.91
N TYR A 18 3.72 3.71 -4.87
CA TYR A 18 3.34 3.26 -3.54
C TYR A 18 2.16 4.05 -2.97
N SER A 19 2.14 5.37 -3.16
CA SER A 19 1.02 6.21 -2.73
C SER A 19 -0.27 5.84 -3.45
N LEU A 20 -0.19 5.40 -4.71
CA LEU A 20 -1.31 4.82 -5.45
C LEU A 20 -1.79 3.50 -4.82
N GLY A 21 -0.88 2.63 -4.39
CA GLY A 21 -1.21 1.42 -3.62
C GLY A 21 -2.02 1.71 -2.35
N VAL A 22 -1.62 2.74 -1.58
CA VAL A 22 -2.35 3.21 -0.38
C VAL A 22 -3.74 3.76 -0.73
N ILE A 23 -3.89 4.46 -1.86
CA ILE A 23 -5.20 4.95 -2.33
C ILE A 23 -6.10 3.77 -2.71
N PHE A 24 -5.56 2.72 -3.33
CA PHE A 24 -6.31 1.50 -3.62
C PHE A 24 -6.77 0.78 -2.34
N CYS A 25 -5.93 0.68 -1.31
CA CYS A 25 -6.36 0.18 0.02
C CYS A 25 -7.61 0.92 0.53
N GLN A 26 -7.60 2.25 0.43
CA GLN A 26 -8.71 3.08 0.93
C GLN A 26 -9.98 2.89 0.10
N LEU A 27 -9.86 2.81 -1.23
CA LEU A 27 -11.01 2.68 -2.12
C LEU A 27 -11.65 1.29 -2.03
N ILE A 28 -10.83 0.23 -2.03
CA ILE A 28 -11.30 -1.16 -2.08
C ILE A 28 -11.65 -1.66 -0.69
N GLY A 29 -10.74 -1.48 0.28
CA GLY A 29 -10.96 -1.90 1.66
C GLY A 29 -11.92 -0.98 2.43
N ARG A 30 -12.24 0.21 1.89
CA ARG A 30 -13.02 1.25 2.59
C ARG A 30 -12.48 1.57 3.99
N VAL A 31 -11.16 1.52 4.11
CA VAL A 31 -10.41 1.75 5.35
C VAL A 31 -9.67 3.08 5.28
N ASP A 32 -9.40 3.66 6.45
CA ASP A 32 -8.54 4.85 6.56
C ASP A 32 -7.08 4.47 6.24
N ALA A 33 -6.32 5.36 5.58
CA ALA A 33 -4.90 5.17 5.33
C ALA A 33 -3.98 5.40 6.54
N ALA A 34 -4.56 5.67 7.72
CA ALA A 34 -3.80 5.76 8.95
C ALA A 34 -2.95 4.49 9.17
N PRO A 35 -1.66 4.61 9.57
CA PRO A 35 -0.77 3.47 9.80
C PRO A 35 -1.23 2.47 10.88
N LYS A 36 -2.22 2.86 11.69
CA LYS A 36 -2.86 1.99 12.69
C LYS A 36 -3.93 1.07 12.08
N VAL A 37 -4.37 1.37 10.86
CA VAL A 37 -5.45 0.69 10.13
C VAL A 37 -4.86 -0.06 8.94
N LEU A 38 -3.95 0.57 8.19
CA LEU A 38 -3.10 -0.09 7.21
C LEU A 38 -1.78 -0.48 7.87
N GLU A 39 -1.71 -1.71 8.37
CA GLU A 39 -0.49 -2.23 8.97
C GLU A 39 0.56 -2.48 7.87
N GLY A 40 1.71 -1.83 7.99
CA GLY A 40 2.88 -2.15 7.17
C GLY A 40 3.66 -3.32 7.77
N ARG A 41 4.23 -4.19 6.92
CA ARG A 41 5.21 -5.17 7.38
C ARG A 41 6.45 -4.46 7.91
N SER A 42 6.74 -4.70 9.19
CA SER A 42 7.77 -3.98 9.96
C SER A 42 9.18 -4.00 9.36
N SER A 43 9.47 -4.91 8.43
CA SER A 43 10.80 -5.08 7.81
C SER A 43 10.91 -4.52 6.40
N THR A 44 9.81 -4.39 5.66
CA THR A 44 9.80 -4.02 4.23
C THR A 44 8.98 -2.79 3.92
N LEU A 45 8.24 -2.26 4.91
CA LEU A 45 7.35 -1.11 4.76
C LEU A 45 6.24 -1.29 3.70
N SER A 46 6.11 -2.50 3.17
CA SER A 46 5.03 -2.94 2.30
C SER A 46 3.74 -3.09 3.12
N ILE A 47 2.59 -2.72 2.54
CA ILE A 47 1.31 -2.87 3.22
C ILE A 47 0.96 -4.34 3.36
N ASP A 48 0.50 -4.76 4.53
CA ASP A 48 -0.01 -6.12 4.74
C ASP A 48 -1.44 -6.23 4.19
N THR A 49 -1.52 -6.81 3.00
CA THR A 49 -2.75 -6.94 2.23
C THR A 49 -3.65 -8.05 2.77
N ASP A 50 -3.09 -9.01 3.50
CA ASP A 50 -3.81 -10.16 4.07
C ASP A 50 -4.75 -9.75 5.21
N ASN A 51 -4.37 -8.71 5.97
CA ASN A 51 -5.17 -8.14 7.06
C ASN A 51 -6.17 -7.06 6.60
N THR A 52 -6.05 -6.58 5.36
CA THR A 52 -6.99 -5.60 4.83
C THR A 52 -8.23 -6.37 4.39
N HIS A 53 -9.42 -6.05 4.93
CA HIS A 53 -10.69 -6.63 4.49
C HIS A 53 -11.00 -6.19 3.05
N VAL A 54 -10.32 -6.82 2.08
CA VAL A 54 -10.62 -6.68 0.66
C VAL A 54 -11.99 -7.29 0.46
N ILE A 55 -12.92 -6.47 -0.02
CA ILE A 55 -14.28 -6.93 -0.35
C ILE A 55 -14.12 -8.06 -1.37
N GLU A 56 -14.70 -9.23 -1.10
CA GLU A 56 -14.59 -10.47 -1.90
C GLU A 56 -14.98 -10.31 -3.40
N ASP A 57 -15.57 -9.17 -3.78
CA ASP A 57 -15.98 -8.81 -5.14
C ASP A 57 -14.92 -8.03 -5.94
N THR A 58 -13.66 -8.05 -5.52
CA THR A 58 -12.60 -7.34 -6.24
C THR A 58 -12.16 -8.14 -7.47
N LEU A 59 -12.11 -7.51 -8.65
CA LEU A 59 -11.56 -8.10 -9.88
C LEU A 59 -10.14 -8.60 -9.59
N ARG A 60 -9.90 -9.90 -9.81
CA ARG A 60 -8.60 -10.58 -9.58
C ARG A 60 -7.39 -9.83 -10.17
N GLU A 61 -7.59 -9.14 -11.29
CA GLU A 61 -6.57 -8.33 -11.97
C GLU A 61 -6.14 -7.10 -11.15
N LEU A 62 -7.02 -6.56 -10.32
CA LEU A 62 -6.71 -5.44 -9.41
C LEU A 62 -5.93 -5.91 -8.18
N ASP A 63 -6.06 -7.18 -7.78
CA ASP A 63 -5.37 -7.74 -6.62
C ASP A 63 -3.85 -7.86 -6.87
N GLU A 64 -3.46 -8.35 -8.05
CA GLU A 64 -2.04 -8.42 -8.45
C GLU A 64 -1.42 -7.02 -8.64
N LEU A 65 -2.17 -6.09 -9.23
CA LEU A 65 -1.76 -4.70 -9.37
C LEU A 65 -1.55 -4.06 -7.99
N PHE A 66 -2.47 -4.32 -7.07
CA PHE A 66 -2.43 -3.81 -5.71
C PHE A 66 -1.21 -4.29 -4.92
N ILE A 67 -0.92 -5.59 -4.97
CA ILE A 67 0.26 -6.18 -4.33
C ILE A 67 1.55 -5.58 -4.93
N THR A 68 1.55 -5.36 -6.23
CA THR A 68 2.72 -4.77 -6.92
C THR A 68 2.94 -3.31 -6.50
N CYS A 69 1.88 -2.50 -6.48
CA CYS A 69 1.98 -1.08 -6.10
C CYS A 69 2.35 -0.88 -4.62
N THR A 70 2.01 -1.81 -3.73
CA THR A 70 2.28 -1.69 -2.28
C THR A 70 3.64 -2.23 -1.86
N ARG A 71 4.45 -2.72 -2.79
CA ARG A 71 5.83 -3.14 -2.55
C ARG A 71 6.78 -1.95 -2.69
N LEU A 72 7.57 -1.70 -1.66
CA LEU A 72 8.81 -0.95 -1.77
C LEU A 72 9.89 -1.97 -2.18
N GLU A 73 10.42 -1.86 -3.40
CA GLU A 73 11.66 -2.53 -3.83
C GLU A 73 12.80 -1.52 -3.88
#